data_AF-A0A8S2L551-F1
#
_entry.id   AF-A0A8S2L551-F1
#
_cell.length_a   1.000
_cell.length_b   1.000
_cell.length_c   1.000
_cell.angle_alpha   90.00
_cell.angle_beta   90.00
_cell.angle_gamma   90.00
#
_symmetry.space_group_name_H-M   'P 1'
#
loop_
_entity.id
_entity.type
_entity.pdbx_description
1 polymer ?
#
loop_
_entity_poly.entity_id
_entity_poly.type
_entity_poly.pdbx_seq_one_letter_code
_entity_poly.pdbx_strand_id
1 'polypeptide(L)'
;MNAGKIYVKPQEPAVTKIVQLNDLKTSADNNNPKLHDDNSTLIKKLRTVEIYKYADGLDIFLLIIGTIGSFASGACLPLLLFVYQQVIDALVNYGKLNYIEQMNVQNRSQLSCENGGFDVPNNTTSPIRAIKNVVSWYVLLGFLSILFYTIGFSAYMMSAERQIRRIRFRLFRNILYQEMSFFDILGGKGKLSNMLTDDLLKIKDGIGDKMADFLSLLARMIGCLLFALVKGWKLTLVILAVAPLVIIAFNLTIKFTIKYTKEQIHGYAKANSIVQEVLIAIRTVTAFNGQKKEYERYANSLSKVPLIGIKKGIIQGLCQIFSNL
;
A
#
# COMPACT_ATOMS: atom_id res chain seq x y z
N MET A 1 14.09 49.76 17.11
CA MET A 1 15.21 49.13 16.39
C MET A 1 15.02 47.63 16.54
N ASN A 2 14.76 46.80 15.55
CA ASN A 2 15.35 46.74 14.21
C ASN A 2 14.35 46.02 13.28
N ALA A 3 13.96 46.67 12.18
CA ALA A 3 13.04 46.13 11.19
C ALA A 3 13.83 45.36 10.12
N GLY A 4 13.85 44.04 10.20
CA GLY A 4 14.43 43.17 9.18
C GLY A 4 13.42 42.89 8.06
N LYS A 5 13.34 43.79 7.06
CA LYS A 5 12.61 43.56 5.80
C LYS A 5 13.28 42.42 5.01
N ILE A 6 12.63 41.25 4.97
CA ILE A 6 12.98 40.19 4.02
C ILE A 6 12.22 40.49 2.72
N TYR A 7 12.90 41.15 1.78
CA TYR A 7 12.43 41.30 0.42
C TYR A 7 12.47 39.93 -0.28
N VAL A 8 11.32 39.27 -0.38
CA VAL A 8 11.15 38.13 -1.30
C VAL A 8 10.95 38.71 -2.70
N LYS A 9 12.00 38.58 -3.53
CA LYS A 9 12.00 38.93 -4.95
C LYS A 9 10.78 38.26 -5.64
N PRO A 10 10.02 38.97 -6.49
CA PRO A 10 8.90 38.35 -7.20
C PRO A 10 9.45 37.27 -8.12
N GLN A 11 9.12 36.01 -7.82
CA GLN A 11 9.29 34.94 -8.79
C GLN A 11 8.25 35.19 -9.88
N GLU A 12 8.74 35.68 -11.02
CA GLU A 12 8.04 35.69 -12.30
C GLU A 12 7.25 34.37 -12.44
N PRO A 13 5.92 34.39 -12.59
CA PRO A 13 5.14 33.20 -12.31
C PRO A 13 5.42 32.16 -13.40
N ALA A 14 5.96 31.01 -13.01
CA ALA A 14 5.98 29.82 -13.85
C ALA A 14 4.57 29.48 -14.39
N VAL A 15 3.53 29.92 -13.70
CA VAL A 15 2.12 29.83 -14.12
C VAL A 15 1.84 30.62 -15.40
N THR A 16 2.42 31.81 -15.60
CA THR A 16 2.17 32.63 -16.80
C THR A 16 2.76 32.00 -18.06
N LYS A 17 3.93 31.35 -17.94
CA LYS A 17 4.51 30.54 -19.04
C LYS A 17 3.68 29.29 -19.34
N ILE A 18 3.10 28.65 -18.32
CA ILE A 18 2.25 27.45 -18.49
C ILE A 18 0.89 27.82 -19.14
N VAL A 19 0.35 29.00 -18.81
CA VAL A 19 -0.89 29.52 -19.40
C VAL A 19 -0.67 29.95 -20.86
N GLN A 20 0.39 30.72 -21.15
CA GLN A 20 0.72 31.13 -22.54
C GLN A 20 1.03 29.94 -23.46
N LEU A 21 1.61 28.86 -22.95
CA LEU A 21 1.84 27.62 -23.72
C LEU A 21 0.57 26.79 -23.92
N ASN A 22 -0.42 26.90 -23.03
CA ASN A 22 -1.72 26.24 -23.18
C ASN A 22 -2.61 26.99 -24.18
N ASP A 23 -2.59 28.32 -24.18
CA ASP A 23 -3.39 29.15 -25.09
C ASP A 23 -2.89 29.06 -26.55
N LEU A 24 -1.60 28.84 -26.76
CA LEU A 24 -1.05 28.54 -28.09
C LEU A 24 -1.35 27.10 -28.55
N LYS A 25 -1.70 26.18 -27.64
CA LYS A 25 -1.97 24.77 -27.95
C LYS A 25 -3.44 24.45 -28.13
N THR A 26 -4.35 25.16 -27.47
CA THR A 26 -5.81 25.01 -27.65
C THR A 26 -6.27 25.34 -29.08
N SER A 27 -5.53 26.18 -29.82
CA SER A 27 -5.80 26.39 -31.26
C SER A 27 -5.40 25.23 -32.18
N ALA A 28 -4.60 24.26 -31.71
CA ALA A 28 -4.13 23.12 -32.51
C ALA A 28 -4.85 21.79 -32.16
N ASP A 29 -5.76 21.79 -31.18
CA ASP A 29 -6.17 20.61 -30.40
C ASP A 29 -7.53 20.00 -30.80
N ASN A 30 -7.87 19.95 -32.10
CA ASN A 30 -9.16 19.39 -32.53
C ASN A 30 -9.11 17.95 -33.07
N ASN A 31 -7.96 17.25 -33.12
CA ASN A 31 -7.88 15.98 -33.87
C ASN A 31 -7.03 14.85 -33.29
N ASN A 32 -6.56 14.84 -32.03
CA ASN A 32 -5.69 13.73 -31.58
C ASN A 32 -5.88 13.26 -30.12
N PRO A 33 -6.44 12.07 -29.86
CA PRO A 33 -6.64 11.52 -28.51
C PRO A 33 -5.37 11.02 -27.81
N LYS A 34 -4.17 11.18 -28.42
CA LYS A 34 -2.88 10.79 -27.83
C LYS A 34 -2.32 11.82 -26.82
N LEU A 35 -2.84 13.04 -26.80
CA LEU A 35 -2.27 14.14 -26.01
C LEU A 35 -2.56 14.06 -24.49
N HIS A 36 -3.53 13.23 -24.08
CA HIS A 36 -3.90 13.10 -22.67
C HIS A 36 -2.88 12.31 -21.83
N ASP A 37 -2.13 11.38 -22.44
CA ASP A 37 -1.04 10.65 -21.76
C ASP A 37 0.24 11.52 -21.66
N ASP A 38 0.52 12.39 -22.64
CA ASP A 38 1.73 13.24 -22.65
C ASP A 38 1.68 14.37 -21.61
N ASN A 39 0.50 14.86 -21.21
CA ASN A 39 0.37 15.87 -20.16
C ASN A 39 0.76 15.37 -18.75
N SER A 40 0.89 14.04 -18.56
CA SER A 40 1.42 13.47 -17.31
C SER A 40 2.93 13.70 -17.13
N THR A 41 3.65 14.01 -18.22
CA THR A 41 5.10 14.20 -18.23
C THR A 41 5.57 15.56 -17.69
N LEU A 42 4.67 16.55 -17.56
CA LEU A 42 4.97 17.89 -17.04
C LEU A 42 4.75 18.06 -15.54
N ILE A 43 4.33 17.00 -14.83
CA ILE A 43 4.25 17.03 -13.37
C ILE A 43 5.67 16.94 -12.82
N LYS A 44 6.25 18.10 -12.46
CA LYS A 44 7.53 18.15 -11.74
C LYS A 44 7.40 17.29 -10.48
N LYS A 45 8.02 16.11 -10.49
CA LYS A 45 8.04 15.21 -9.34
C LYS A 45 8.76 15.92 -8.20
N LEU A 46 8.03 16.20 -7.11
CA LEU A 46 8.63 16.74 -5.91
C LEU A 46 9.59 15.71 -5.32
N ARG A 47 10.68 16.19 -4.73
CA ARG A 47 11.58 15.32 -3.98
C ARG A 47 10.82 14.80 -2.76
N THR A 48 10.92 13.51 -2.44
CA THR A 48 10.15 12.87 -1.37
C THR A 48 10.33 13.56 0.00
N VAL A 49 11.52 14.11 0.25
CA VAL A 49 11.84 14.85 1.48
C VAL A 49 11.16 16.23 1.52
N GLU A 50 10.94 16.85 0.36
CA GLU A 50 10.33 18.17 0.25
C GLU A 50 8.84 18.15 0.65
N ILE A 51 8.21 16.98 0.58
CA ILE A 51 6.83 16.75 1.00
C ILE A 51 6.68 16.95 2.52
N TYR A 52 7.70 16.60 3.31
CA TYR A 52 7.71 16.74 4.78
C TYR A 52 8.12 18.15 5.26
N LYS A 53 8.30 19.12 4.37
CA LYS A 53 8.74 20.49 4.72
C LYS A 53 7.81 21.21 5.72
N TYR A 54 6.57 20.76 5.84
CA TYR A 54 5.55 21.35 6.70
C TYR A 54 5.45 20.72 8.10
N ALA A 55 6.34 19.78 8.42
CA ALA A 55 6.41 19.13 9.73
C ALA A 55 7.02 20.06 10.80
N ASP A 56 6.35 20.14 11.96
CA ASP A 56 6.92 20.76 13.17
C ASP A 56 7.86 19.81 13.93
N GLY A 57 8.55 20.32 14.95
CA GLY A 57 9.37 19.49 15.85
C GLY A 57 8.63 18.31 16.48
N LEU A 58 7.36 18.50 16.86
CA LEU A 58 6.51 17.40 17.35
C LEU A 58 6.17 16.38 16.26
N ASP A 59 5.98 16.83 15.02
CA ASP A 59 5.67 15.94 13.91
C ASP A 59 6.91 15.10 13.54
N ILE A 60 8.11 15.70 13.61
CA ILE A 60 9.39 15.01 13.44
C ILE A 60 9.60 13.97 14.55
N PHE A 61 9.30 14.31 15.81
CA PHE A 61 9.38 13.36 16.92
C PHE A 61 8.44 12.16 16.73
N LEU A 62 7.18 12.41 16.32
CA LEU A 62 6.22 11.36 16.00
C LEU A 62 6.69 10.49 14.83
N LEU A 63 7.33 11.08 13.80
CA LEU A 63 7.90 10.32 12.69
C LEU A 63 9.04 9.42 13.16
N ILE A 64 9.91 9.88 14.06
CA ILE A 64 11.00 9.06 14.61
C ILE A 64 10.41 7.88 15.40
N ILE A 65 9.46 8.11 16.30
CA ILE A 65 8.76 7.03 17.02
C ILE A 65 8.09 6.07 16.04
N GLY A 66 7.42 6.61 15.03
CA GLY A 66 6.78 5.84 13.96
C GLY A 66 7.76 4.93 13.26
N THR A 67 8.92 5.45 12.83
CA THR A 67 9.96 4.64 12.17
C THR A 67 10.44 3.50 13.05
N ILE A 68 10.75 3.78 14.32
CA ILE A 68 11.23 2.77 15.27
C ILE A 68 10.14 1.70 15.49
N GLY A 69 8.89 2.10 15.69
CA GLY A 69 7.76 1.18 15.85
C GLY A 69 7.50 0.30 14.62
N SER A 70 7.58 0.88 13.42
CA SER A 70 7.47 0.14 12.15
C SER A 70 8.61 -0.87 11.96
N PHE A 71 9.85 -0.49 12.26
CA PHE A 71 10.98 -1.43 12.20
C PHE A 71 10.85 -2.56 13.25
N ALA A 72 10.47 -2.22 14.48
CA ALA A 72 10.28 -3.19 15.56
C ALA A 72 9.16 -4.19 15.26
N SER A 73 8.01 -3.71 14.77
CA SER A 73 6.90 -4.58 14.36
C SER A 73 7.27 -5.46 13.15
N GLY A 74 8.02 -4.94 12.18
CA GLY A 74 8.53 -5.73 11.05
C GLY A 74 9.51 -6.83 11.46
N ALA A 75 10.42 -6.54 12.41
CA ALA A 75 11.37 -7.52 12.97
C ALA A 75 10.72 -8.56 13.88
N CYS A 76 9.52 -8.28 14.41
CA CYS A 76 8.83 -9.21 15.29
C CYS A 76 8.43 -10.52 14.59
N LEU A 77 8.13 -10.48 13.28
CA LEU A 77 7.70 -11.67 12.56
C LEU A 77 8.78 -12.76 12.41
N PRO A 78 10.01 -12.48 11.96
CA PRO A 78 11.07 -13.49 11.95
C PRO A 78 11.40 -13.99 13.36
N LEU A 79 11.33 -13.14 14.39
CA LEU A 79 11.47 -13.57 15.79
C LEU A 79 10.37 -14.54 16.21
N LEU A 80 9.12 -14.28 15.82
CA LEU A 80 7.99 -15.17 16.09
C LEU A 80 8.15 -16.52 15.38
N LEU A 81 8.65 -16.52 14.13
CA LEU A 81 8.99 -17.75 13.41
C LEU A 81 10.09 -18.57 14.10
N PHE A 82 11.08 -17.91 14.70
CA PHE A 82 12.13 -18.58 15.46
C PHE A 82 11.57 -19.33 16.68
N VAL A 83 10.69 -18.70 17.44
CA VAL A 83 10.04 -19.32 18.61
C VAL A 83 9.11 -20.45 18.18
N TYR A 84 8.35 -20.22 17.10
CA TYR A 84 7.49 -21.24 16.51
C TYR A 84 8.30 -22.49 16.09
N GLN A 85 9.48 -22.30 15.50
CA GLN A 85 10.37 -23.42 15.17
C GLN A 85 10.77 -24.23 16.41
N GLN A 86 11.09 -23.58 17.54
CA GLN A 86 11.43 -24.29 18.78
C GLN A 86 10.26 -25.14 19.31
N VAL A 87 9.03 -24.66 19.16
CA VAL A 87 7.83 -25.44 19.50
C VAL A 87 7.72 -26.68 18.62
N ILE A 88 7.92 -26.54 17.30
CA ILE A 88 7.92 -27.68 16.38
C ILE A 88 8.99 -28.69 16.77
N ASP A 89 10.22 -28.25 17.02
CA ASP A 89 11.32 -29.14 17.39
C ASP A 89 11.01 -29.90 18.70
N ALA A 90 10.40 -29.22 19.68
CA ALA A 90 9.96 -29.85 20.92
C ALA A 90 8.86 -30.90 20.70
N LEU A 91 7.87 -30.61 19.85
CA LEU A 91 6.79 -31.54 19.50
C LEU A 91 7.31 -32.77 18.76
N VAL A 92 8.21 -32.59 17.79
CA VAL A 92 8.82 -33.68 17.03
C VAL A 92 9.64 -34.57 17.97
N ASN A 93 10.43 -33.98 18.87
CA ASN A 93 11.23 -34.75 19.83
C ASN A 93 10.36 -35.50 20.83
N TYR A 94 9.27 -34.89 21.32
CA TYR A 94 8.30 -35.56 22.17
C TYR A 94 7.64 -36.76 21.47
N GLY A 95 7.24 -36.61 20.19
CA GLY A 95 6.70 -37.70 19.39
C GLY A 95 7.70 -38.86 19.19
N LYS A 96 8.98 -38.55 18.94
CA LYS A 96 10.04 -39.57 18.82
C LYS A 96 10.27 -40.33 20.12
N LEU A 97 10.30 -39.63 21.26
CA LEU A 97 10.48 -40.26 22.58
C LEU A 97 9.35 -41.23 22.89
N ASN A 98 8.09 -40.83 22.65
CA ASN A 98 6.93 -41.71 22.85
C ASN A 98 6.95 -42.93 21.93
N TYR A 99 7.43 -42.79 20.69
CA TYR A 99 7.56 -43.92 19.76
C TYR A 99 8.65 -44.93 20.22
N ILE A 100 9.80 -44.43 20.69
CA ILE A 100 10.88 -45.27 21.22
C ILE A 100 10.45 -45.97 22.51
N GLU A 101 9.70 -45.29 23.38
CA GLU A 101 9.17 -45.87 24.61
C GLU A 101 8.21 -47.03 24.32
N GLN A 102 7.33 -46.90 23.31
CA GLN A 102 6.46 -47.99 22.86
C GLN A 102 7.25 -49.18 22.30
N MET A 103 8.27 -48.94 21.48
CA MET A 103 9.13 -50.00 20.92
C MET A 103 9.94 -50.74 22.01
N ASN A 104 10.43 -50.02 23.01
CA ASN A 104 11.16 -50.61 24.13
C ASN A 104 10.25 -51.40 25.09
N VAL A 105 8.99 -51.02 25.25
CA VAL A 105 8.01 -51.81 26.02
C VAL A 105 7.71 -53.15 25.33
N GLN A 106 7.65 -53.18 24.00
CA GLN A 106 7.48 -54.43 23.23
C GLN A 106 8.68 -55.37 23.40
N ASN A 107 9.91 -54.84 23.34
CA ASN A 107 11.14 -55.61 23.58
C ASN A 107 11.32 -56.05 25.06
N ARG A 108 10.71 -55.34 26.03
CA ARG A 108 10.77 -55.71 27.45
C ARG A 108 9.88 -56.90 27.83
N SER A 109 8.91 -57.25 26.99
CA SER A 109 8.05 -58.42 27.20
C SER A 109 8.80 -59.76 27.06
N GLN A 110 10.03 -59.77 26.53
CA GLN A 110 10.91 -60.95 26.49
C GLN A 110 11.99 -60.96 27.57
N LEU A 111 12.09 -59.90 28.39
CA LEU A 111 13.13 -59.75 29.42
C LEU A 111 12.52 -59.38 30.78
N SER A 112 11.50 -60.13 31.21
CA SER A 112 10.88 -59.99 32.54
C SER A 112 10.98 -61.28 33.34
N CYS A 113 12.21 -61.74 33.59
CA CYS A 113 12.55 -62.66 34.67
C CYS A 113 13.94 -62.33 35.25
N GLU A 114 14.22 -61.09 35.62
CA GLU A 114 15.30 -60.84 36.59
C GLU A 114 15.02 -59.56 37.38
N ASN A 115 15.01 -59.72 38.70
CA ASN A 115 14.70 -58.68 39.68
C ASN A 115 15.78 -57.59 39.64
N GLY A 116 15.52 -56.51 38.94
CA GLY A 116 16.29 -55.28 39.03
C GLY A 116 15.36 -54.12 38.73
N GLY A 117 14.91 -53.43 39.78
CA GLY A 117 14.16 -52.19 39.65
C GLY A 117 15.00 -51.19 38.87
N PHE A 118 14.72 -51.06 37.57
CA PHE A 118 15.22 -49.96 36.77
C PHE A 118 14.42 -48.74 37.16
N ASP A 119 14.97 -47.97 38.09
CA ASP A 119 14.50 -46.62 38.41
C ASP A 119 14.51 -45.80 37.12
N VAL A 120 13.33 -45.69 36.50
CA VAL A 120 13.12 -44.71 35.43
C VAL A 120 13.38 -43.35 36.09
N PRO A 121 14.35 -42.55 35.61
CA PRO A 121 14.64 -41.28 36.24
C PRO A 121 13.35 -40.42 36.17
N ASN A 122 12.79 -40.13 37.34
CA ASN A 122 11.61 -39.30 37.59
C ASN A 122 11.77 -37.82 37.19
N ASN A 123 12.51 -37.54 36.12
CA ASN A 123 12.62 -36.22 35.53
C ASN A 123 11.49 -35.94 34.51
N THR A 124 10.37 -36.66 34.60
CA THR A 124 9.14 -36.49 33.81
C THR A 124 8.45 -35.14 34.04
N THR A 125 8.89 -34.35 35.01
CA THR A 125 8.43 -32.96 35.23
C THR A 125 9.17 -31.92 34.38
N SER A 126 10.24 -32.31 33.67
CA SER A 126 11.06 -31.39 32.87
C SER A 126 10.51 -31.02 31.47
N PRO A 127 9.89 -31.90 30.65
CA PRO A 127 9.50 -31.54 29.29
C PRO A 127 8.32 -30.56 29.25
N ILE A 128 7.34 -30.73 30.16
CA ILE A 128 6.15 -29.86 30.26
C ILE A 128 6.55 -28.43 30.68
N ARG A 129 7.56 -28.29 31.56
CA ARG A 129 8.06 -26.99 32.00
C ARG A 129 8.82 -26.25 30.89
N ALA A 130 9.59 -26.98 30.08
CA ALA A 130 10.28 -26.41 28.92
C ALA A 130 9.29 -25.89 27.86
N ILE A 131 8.25 -26.68 27.53
CA ILE A 131 7.21 -26.28 26.58
C ILE A 131 6.45 -25.04 27.10
N LYS A 132 6.09 -25.01 28.39
CA LYS A 132 5.40 -23.88 29.01
C LYS A 132 6.19 -22.57 28.87
N ASN A 133 7.51 -22.60 29.05
CA ASN A 133 8.35 -21.41 28.91
C ASN A 133 8.40 -20.89 27.46
N VAL A 134 8.52 -21.78 26.47
CA VAL A 134 8.54 -21.39 25.04
C VAL A 134 7.19 -20.78 24.63
N VAL A 135 6.08 -21.38 25.07
CA VAL A 135 4.72 -20.86 24.81
C VAL A 135 4.53 -19.49 25.47
N SER A 136 5.04 -19.29 26.70
CA SER A 136 4.96 -17.99 27.36
C SER A 136 5.71 -16.89 26.60
N TRP A 137 6.89 -17.20 26.05
CA TRP A 137 7.65 -16.25 25.25
C TRP A 137 6.94 -15.92 23.91
N TYR A 138 6.29 -16.92 23.30
CA TYR A 138 5.48 -16.71 22.09
C TYR A 138 4.32 -15.72 22.32
N VAL A 139 3.58 -15.89 23.42
CA VAL A 139 2.48 -14.98 23.78
C VAL A 139 2.99 -13.55 24.04
N LEU A 140 4.12 -13.43 24.75
CA LEU A 140 4.73 -12.12 25.05
C LEU A 140 5.17 -11.39 23.78
N LEU A 141 5.84 -12.08 22.85
CA LEU A 141 6.21 -11.50 21.56
C LEU A 141 5.00 -11.14 20.70
N GLY A 142 3.95 -11.98 20.71
CA GLY A 142 2.71 -11.70 20.00
C GLY A 142 2.06 -10.39 20.49
N PHE A 143 1.94 -10.22 21.80
CA PHE A 143 1.41 -8.99 22.39
C PHE A 143 2.28 -7.77 22.06
N LEU A 144 3.61 -7.91 22.18
CA LEU A 144 4.56 -6.85 21.87
C LEU A 144 4.51 -6.42 20.39
N SER A 145 4.27 -7.36 19.48
CA SER A 145 4.11 -7.10 18.05
C SER A 145 2.94 -6.16 17.75
N ILE A 146 1.80 -6.40 18.42
CA ILE A 146 0.57 -5.61 18.26
C ILE A 146 0.80 -4.22 18.84
N LEU A 147 1.44 -4.11 20.01
CA LEU A 147 1.77 -2.83 20.61
C LEU A 147 2.69 -1.98 19.72
N PHE A 148 3.79 -2.53 19.21
CA PHE A 148 4.68 -1.76 18.34
C PHE A 148 4.02 -1.37 17.02
N TYR A 149 3.21 -2.24 16.43
CA TYR A 149 2.48 -1.93 15.21
C TYR A 149 1.47 -0.78 15.44
N THR A 150 0.67 -0.87 16.50
CA THR A 150 -0.34 0.16 16.81
C THR A 150 0.29 1.51 17.15
N ILE A 151 1.38 1.53 17.92
CA ILE A 151 2.12 2.77 18.24
C ILE A 151 2.74 3.37 16.96
N GLY A 152 3.38 2.53 16.12
CA GLY A 152 3.98 2.97 14.87
C GLY A 152 2.95 3.57 13.90
N PHE A 153 1.86 2.83 13.66
CA PHE A 153 0.78 3.24 12.77
C PHE A 153 0.09 4.52 13.25
N SER A 154 -0.26 4.59 14.53
CA SER A 154 -0.91 5.78 15.10
C SER A 154 -0.03 7.03 15.05
N ALA A 155 1.29 6.90 15.30
CA ALA A 155 2.22 8.03 15.24
C ALA A 155 2.32 8.63 13.83
N TYR A 156 2.39 7.78 12.79
CA TYR A 156 2.37 8.22 11.39
C TYR A 156 1.05 8.89 11.01
N MET A 157 -0.09 8.31 11.41
CA MET A 157 -1.40 8.86 11.10
C MET A 157 -1.64 10.22 11.80
N MET A 158 -1.21 10.37 13.06
CA MET A 158 -1.27 11.64 13.77
C MET A 158 -0.40 12.72 13.13
N SER A 159 0.83 12.37 12.72
CA SER A 159 1.74 13.29 12.03
C SER A 159 1.17 13.74 10.67
N ALA A 160 0.62 12.82 9.89
CA ALA A 160 0.00 13.11 8.59
C ALA A 160 -1.22 14.04 8.72
N GLU A 161 -2.10 13.82 9.71
CA GLU A 161 -3.28 14.67 9.94
C GLU A 161 -2.89 16.10 10.33
N ARG A 162 -1.86 16.25 11.16
CA ARG A 162 -1.35 17.57 11.56
C ARG A 162 -0.73 18.32 10.39
N GLN A 163 0.06 17.64 9.56
CA GLN A 163 0.67 18.23 8.37
C GLN A 163 -0.38 18.61 7.33
N ILE A 164 -1.34 17.74 7.04
CA ILE A 164 -2.36 18.01 6.02
C ILE A 164 -3.28 19.17 6.43
N ARG A 165 -3.60 19.28 7.72
CA ARG A 165 -4.35 20.43 8.25
C ARG A 165 -3.62 21.74 7.93
N ARG A 166 -2.30 21.82 8.17
CA ARG A 166 -1.50 23.02 7.88
C ARG A 166 -1.42 23.32 6.39
N ILE A 167 -1.22 22.29 5.57
CA ILE A 167 -1.19 22.42 4.13
C ILE A 167 -2.54 22.96 3.64
N ARG A 168 -3.66 22.42 4.14
CA ARG A 168 -5.01 22.88 3.79
C ARG A 168 -5.22 24.36 4.12
N PHE A 169 -4.83 24.82 5.32
CA PHE A 169 -4.94 26.23 5.68
C PHE A 169 -4.08 27.15 4.81
N ARG A 170 -2.83 26.77 4.52
CA ARG A 170 -1.93 27.57 3.67
C ARG A 170 -2.39 27.59 2.22
N LEU A 171 -2.84 26.45 1.71
CA LEU A 171 -3.38 26.33 0.36
C LEU A 171 -4.63 27.20 0.21
N PHE A 172 -5.58 27.09 1.14
CA PHE A 172 -6.79 27.92 1.12
C PHE A 172 -6.46 29.41 1.18
N ARG A 173 -5.54 29.81 2.07
CA ARG A 173 -5.06 31.19 2.15
C ARG A 173 -4.46 31.65 0.82
N ASN A 174 -3.58 30.86 0.22
CA ASN A 174 -2.92 31.24 -1.04
C ASN A 174 -3.91 31.32 -2.21
N ILE A 175 -4.92 30.44 -2.25
CA ILE A 175 -5.99 30.52 -3.25
C ILE A 175 -6.73 31.86 -3.14
N LEU A 176 -7.03 32.34 -1.93
CA LEU A 176 -7.73 33.62 -1.73
C LEU A 176 -6.93 34.85 -2.17
N TYR A 177 -5.59 34.78 -2.22
CA TYR A 177 -4.72 35.89 -2.64
C TYR A 177 -4.38 35.87 -4.14
N GLN A 178 -4.99 34.97 -4.91
CA GLN A 178 -4.69 34.80 -6.33
C GLN A 178 -5.53 35.74 -7.21
N GLU A 179 -4.98 36.17 -8.35
CA GLU A 179 -5.63 37.08 -9.29
C GLU A 179 -6.90 36.47 -9.94
N MET A 180 -7.84 37.32 -10.35
CA MET A 180 -9.12 36.88 -10.96
C MET A 180 -8.91 35.99 -12.21
N SER A 181 -7.89 36.27 -13.02
CA SER A 181 -7.55 35.45 -14.20
C SER A 181 -7.29 33.99 -13.85
N PHE A 182 -6.72 33.70 -12.67
CA PHE A 182 -6.55 32.32 -12.21
C PHE A 182 -7.88 31.62 -11.99
N PHE A 183 -8.87 32.33 -11.45
CA PHE A 183 -10.21 31.78 -11.22
C PHE A 183 -10.99 31.61 -12.53
N ASP A 184 -10.76 32.43 -13.53
CA ASP A 184 -11.38 32.24 -14.85
C ASP A 184 -10.85 30.97 -15.54
N ILE A 185 -9.56 30.66 -15.38
CA ILE A 185 -8.92 29.47 -15.97
C ILE A 185 -9.22 28.20 -15.16
N LEU A 186 -9.20 28.25 -13.82
CA LEU A 186 -9.35 27.07 -12.95
C LEU A 186 -10.74 26.89 -12.31
N GLY A 187 -11.53 27.96 -12.19
CA GLY A 187 -12.73 28.01 -11.35
C GLY A 187 -13.97 27.33 -11.94
N GLY A 188 -14.12 27.29 -13.26
CA GLY A 188 -15.35 26.84 -13.92
C GLY A 188 -15.71 25.34 -13.78
N LYS A 189 -14.84 24.49 -13.22
CA LYS A 189 -15.00 23.02 -13.25
C LYS A 189 -14.92 22.32 -11.88
N GLY A 190 -15.05 23.05 -10.76
CA GLY A 190 -14.96 22.45 -9.42
C GLY A 190 -13.56 21.90 -9.06
N LYS A 191 -12.55 22.15 -9.90
CA LYS A 191 -11.18 21.64 -9.75
C LYS A 191 -10.52 22.13 -8.45
N LEU A 192 -10.78 23.37 -8.05
CA LEU A 192 -10.29 23.95 -6.80
C LEU A 192 -10.87 23.23 -5.56
N SER A 193 -12.14 22.84 -5.62
CA SER A 193 -12.79 22.07 -4.55
C SER A 193 -12.16 20.69 -4.41
N ASN A 194 -12.03 19.97 -5.53
CA ASN A 194 -11.39 18.64 -5.55
C ASN A 194 -9.92 18.69 -5.13
N MET A 195 -9.21 19.79 -5.41
CA MET A 195 -7.83 19.99 -4.95
C MET A 195 -7.77 20.12 -3.42
N LEU A 196 -8.71 20.82 -2.80
CA LEU A 196 -8.78 21.01 -1.34
C LEU A 196 -9.23 19.74 -0.58
N THR A 197 -9.94 18.83 -1.24
CA THR A 197 -10.39 17.56 -0.66
C THR A 197 -9.53 16.39 -1.13
N ASP A 198 -9.71 15.96 -2.37
CA ASP A 198 -9.27 14.66 -2.88
C ASP A 198 -7.75 14.61 -3.06
N ASP A 199 -7.15 15.68 -3.58
CA ASP A 199 -5.70 15.71 -3.79
C ASP A 199 -4.95 15.83 -2.46
N LEU A 200 -5.50 16.56 -1.48
CA LEU A 200 -4.95 16.58 -0.12
C LEU A 200 -5.09 15.22 0.58
N LEU A 201 -6.21 14.51 0.39
CA LEU A 201 -6.39 13.16 0.95
C LEU A 201 -5.36 12.18 0.36
N LYS A 202 -5.12 12.21 -0.95
CA LYS A 202 -4.06 11.37 -1.58
C LYS A 202 -2.68 11.65 -0.99
N ILE A 203 -2.36 12.92 -0.69
CA ILE A 203 -1.11 13.30 -0.04
C ILE A 203 -1.05 12.77 1.39
N LYS A 204 -2.15 12.89 2.16
CA LYS A 204 -2.24 12.36 3.53
C LYS A 204 -2.00 10.85 3.55
N ASP A 205 -2.70 10.10 2.70
CA ASP A 205 -2.57 8.64 2.63
C ASP A 205 -1.14 8.23 2.26
N GLY A 206 -0.52 9.00 1.35
CA GLY A 206 0.85 8.77 0.91
C GLY A 206 1.92 9.05 1.97
N ILE A 207 1.72 10.03 2.86
CA ILE A 207 2.68 10.43 3.90
C ILE A 207 2.47 9.65 5.21
N GLY A 208 1.22 9.28 5.51
CA GLY A 208 0.81 8.61 6.73
C GLY A 208 0.86 7.09 6.59
N ASP A 209 -0.32 6.48 6.49
CA ASP A 209 -0.53 5.04 6.61
C ASP A 209 0.37 4.22 5.66
N LYS A 210 0.50 4.65 4.40
CA LYS A 210 1.28 3.91 3.41
C LYS A 210 2.79 3.92 3.69
N MET A 211 3.32 4.94 4.34
CA MET A 211 4.74 4.97 4.73
C MET A 211 5.02 4.03 5.89
N ALA A 212 4.13 3.98 6.89
CA ALA A 212 4.23 3.06 8.01
C ALA A 212 4.22 1.59 7.53
N ASP A 213 3.29 1.26 6.64
CA ASP A 213 3.18 -0.08 6.04
C ASP A 213 4.42 -0.41 5.22
N PHE A 214 4.88 0.51 4.37
CA PHE A 214 6.04 0.32 3.52
C PHE A 214 7.30 0.00 4.33
N LEU A 215 7.56 0.78 5.40
CA LEU A 215 8.73 0.58 6.23
C LEU A 215 8.68 -0.73 7.02
N SER A 216 7.50 -1.08 7.53
CA SER A 216 7.29 -2.35 8.26
C SER A 216 7.45 -3.57 7.34
N LEU A 217 6.94 -3.49 6.11
CA LEU A 217 7.09 -4.53 5.10
C LEU A 217 8.54 -4.69 4.63
N LEU A 218 9.28 -3.60 4.46
CA LEU A 218 10.71 -3.65 4.15
C LEU A 218 11.50 -4.33 5.27
N ALA A 219 11.26 -3.92 6.53
CA ALA A 219 11.90 -4.52 7.69
C ALA A 219 11.59 -6.02 7.81
N ARG A 220 10.32 -6.40 7.59
CA ARG A 220 9.89 -7.80 7.57
C ARG A 220 10.56 -8.59 6.45
N MET A 221 10.63 -8.04 5.25
CA MET A 221 11.26 -8.69 4.09
C MET A 221 12.73 -9.00 4.38
N ILE A 222 13.49 -8.00 4.85
CA ILE A 222 14.91 -8.15 5.19
C ILE A 222 15.07 -9.14 6.35
N GLY A 223 14.26 -8.99 7.41
CA GLY A 223 14.32 -9.85 8.58
C GLY A 223 14.02 -11.32 8.28
N CYS A 224 13.02 -11.61 7.45
CA CYS A 224 12.69 -12.97 7.03
C CYS A 224 13.78 -13.58 6.14
N LEU A 225 14.33 -12.79 5.21
CA LEU A 225 15.43 -13.25 4.33
C LEU A 225 16.66 -13.64 5.15
N LEU A 226 17.09 -12.78 6.08
CA LEU A 226 18.22 -13.05 6.97
C LEU A 226 17.96 -14.27 7.86
N PHE A 227 16.77 -14.34 8.49
CA PHE A 227 16.38 -15.48 9.32
C PHE A 227 16.45 -16.81 8.55
N ALA A 228 15.91 -16.83 7.34
CA ALA A 228 15.87 -18.02 6.51
C ALA A 228 17.28 -18.48 6.09
N LEU A 229 18.14 -17.55 5.66
CA LEU A 229 19.52 -17.85 5.26
C LEU A 229 20.34 -18.45 6.43
N VAL A 230 20.15 -17.96 7.65
CA VAL A 230 20.85 -18.46 8.86
C VAL A 230 20.40 -19.89 9.22
N LYS A 231 19.10 -20.18 9.13
CA LYS A 231 18.57 -21.51 9.49
C LYS A 231 18.91 -22.60 8.48
N GLY A 232 18.94 -22.27 7.20
CA GLY A 232 19.20 -23.25 6.16
C GLY A 232 19.42 -22.61 4.79
N TRP A 233 20.67 -22.24 4.50
CA TRP A 233 21.02 -21.63 3.22
C TRP A 233 20.69 -22.52 2.00
N LYS A 234 20.88 -23.85 2.08
CA LYS A 234 20.60 -24.75 0.94
C LYS A 234 19.12 -24.75 0.51
N LEU A 235 18.18 -24.87 1.45
CA LEU A 235 16.75 -24.88 1.15
C LEU A 235 16.26 -23.51 0.69
N THR A 236 16.80 -22.44 1.28
CA THR A 236 16.40 -21.07 0.92
C THR A 236 16.86 -20.67 -0.47
N LEU A 237 18.07 -21.04 -0.90
CA LEU A 237 18.53 -20.79 -2.28
C LEU A 237 17.63 -21.48 -3.33
N VAL A 238 17.14 -22.69 -3.04
CA VAL A 238 16.22 -23.41 -3.94
C VAL A 238 14.90 -22.63 -4.10
N ILE A 239 14.33 -22.13 -3.00
CA ILE A 239 13.10 -21.33 -3.05
C ILE A 239 13.36 -19.98 -3.74
N LEU A 240 14.51 -19.36 -3.47
CA LEU A 240 14.91 -18.09 -4.09
C LEU A 240 15.06 -18.22 -5.61
N ALA A 241 15.46 -19.39 -6.12
CA ALA A 241 15.54 -19.65 -7.56
C ALA A 241 14.17 -19.64 -8.26
N VAL A 242 13.09 -19.97 -7.54
CA VAL A 242 11.71 -19.91 -8.06
C VAL A 242 11.11 -18.50 -7.97
N ALA A 243 11.53 -17.71 -6.98
CA ALA A 243 11.07 -16.33 -6.78
C ALA A 243 11.07 -15.42 -8.04
N PRO A 244 12.13 -15.36 -8.88
CA PRO A 244 12.12 -14.50 -10.07
C PRO A 244 11.03 -14.88 -11.08
N LEU A 245 10.67 -16.17 -11.19
CA LEU A 245 9.60 -16.63 -12.07
C LEU A 245 8.25 -16.04 -11.64
N VAL A 246 7.97 -16.03 -10.33
CA VAL A 246 6.77 -15.41 -9.75
C VAL A 246 6.76 -13.90 -9.97
N ILE A 247 7.90 -13.23 -9.76
CA ILE A 247 8.05 -11.79 -9.98
C ILE A 247 7.75 -11.41 -11.44
N ILE A 248 8.23 -12.19 -12.41
CA ILE A 248 7.97 -11.95 -13.83
C ILE A 248 6.47 -12.10 -14.16
N ALA A 249 5.82 -13.17 -13.67
CA ALA A 249 4.39 -13.40 -13.86
C ALA A 249 3.53 -12.26 -13.26
N PHE A 250 3.90 -11.78 -12.06
CA PHE A 250 3.21 -10.68 -11.40
C PHE A 250 3.36 -9.36 -12.17
N ASN A 251 4.59 -9.03 -12.61
CA ASN A 251 4.86 -7.83 -13.40
C ASN A 251 4.10 -7.81 -14.73
N LEU A 252 4.02 -8.96 -15.41
CA LEU A 252 3.25 -9.09 -16.65
C LEU A 252 1.77 -8.76 -16.41
N THR A 253 1.20 -9.31 -15.34
CA THR A 253 -0.20 -9.13 -14.98
C THR A 253 -0.50 -7.69 -14.57
N ILE A 254 0.40 -7.03 -13.84
CA ILE A 254 0.29 -5.60 -13.52
C ILE A 254 0.26 -4.76 -14.79
N LYS A 255 1.19 -4.99 -15.73
CA LYS A 255 1.26 -4.23 -16.99
C LYS A 255 -0.03 -4.32 -17.79
N PHE A 256 -0.58 -5.53 -17.94
CA PHE A 256 -1.86 -5.71 -18.62
C PHE A 256 -3.02 -5.06 -17.86
N THR A 257 -3.07 -5.21 -16.53
CA THR A 257 -4.12 -4.61 -15.69
C THR A 257 -4.13 -3.09 -15.81
N ILE A 258 -2.96 -2.45 -15.82
CA ILE A 258 -2.84 -1.00 -16.02
C ILE A 258 -3.35 -0.62 -17.41
N LYS A 259 -2.94 -1.34 -18.47
CA LYS A 259 -3.37 -1.08 -19.84
C LYS A 259 -4.90 -1.11 -19.98
N TYR A 260 -5.54 -2.19 -19.51
CA TYR A 260 -7.00 -2.32 -19.60
C TYR A 260 -7.74 -1.34 -18.67
N THR A 261 -7.17 -1.01 -17.51
CA THR A 261 -7.75 0.00 -16.62
C THR A 261 -7.75 1.38 -17.26
N LYS A 262 -6.66 1.76 -17.95
CA LYS A 262 -6.59 3.02 -18.71
C LYS A 262 -7.66 3.06 -19.81
N GLU A 263 -7.76 1.99 -20.60
CA GLU A 263 -8.75 1.90 -21.68
C GLU A 263 -10.19 1.96 -21.14
N GLN A 264 -10.46 1.28 -20.02
CA GLN A 264 -11.74 1.30 -19.33
C GLN A 264 -12.10 2.71 -18.83
N ILE A 265 -11.17 3.40 -18.16
CA ILE A 265 -11.37 4.78 -17.68
C ILE A 265 -11.65 5.72 -18.85
N HIS A 266 -10.91 5.59 -19.96
CA HIS A 266 -11.12 6.43 -21.15
C HIS A 266 -12.50 6.17 -21.80
N GLY A 267 -12.92 4.91 -21.88
CA GLY A 267 -14.26 4.55 -22.38
C GLY A 267 -15.38 5.18 -21.55
N TYR A 268 -15.27 5.09 -20.21
CA TYR A 268 -16.21 5.76 -19.31
C TYR A 268 -16.16 7.28 -19.39
N ALA A 269 -14.97 7.88 -19.55
CA ALA A 269 -14.85 9.33 -19.69
C ALA A 269 -15.63 9.85 -20.91
N LYS A 270 -15.56 9.15 -22.05
CA LYS A 270 -16.33 9.50 -23.25
C LYS A 270 -17.84 9.39 -23.02
N ALA A 271 -18.30 8.31 -22.38
CA ALA A 271 -19.71 8.13 -22.06
C ALA A 271 -20.21 9.19 -21.06
N ASN A 272 -19.42 9.49 -20.03
CA ASN A 272 -19.72 10.52 -19.04
C ASN A 272 -19.79 11.92 -19.65
N SER A 273 -18.98 12.22 -20.67
CA SER A 273 -19.06 13.49 -21.39
C SER A 273 -20.41 13.67 -22.09
N ILE A 274 -20.95 12.61 -22.70
CA ILE A 274 -22.27 12.65 -23.35
C ILE A 274 -23.36 12.85 -22.30
N VAL A 275 -23.28 12.12 -21.17
CA VAL A 275 -24.23 12.29 -20.06
C VAL A 275 -24.21 13.72 -19.54
N GLN A 276 -23.03 14.31 -19.36
CA GLN A 276 -22.91 15.70 -18.91
C GLN A 276 -23.56 16.67 -19.90
N GLU A 277 -23.30 16.53 -21.20
CA GLU A 277 -23.92 17.34 -22.26
C GLU A 277 -25.45 17.26 -22.22
N VAL A 278 -26.00 16.04 -22.13
CA VAL A 278 -27.45 15.79 -22.13
C VAL A 278 -28.11 16.30 -20.85
N LEU A 279 -27.49 16.11 -19.68
CA LEU A 279 -28.04 16.58 -18.41
C LEU A 279 -28.04 18.11 -18.29
N ILE A 280 -26.99 18.77 -18.80
CA ILE A 280 -26.94 20.24 -18.85
C ILE A 280 -28.03 20.77 -19.80
N ALA A 281 -28.25 20.10 -20.95
CA ALA A 281 -29.22 20.49 -21.96
C ALA A 281 -30.60 19.81 -21.82
N ILE A 282 -30.96 19.30 -20.63
CA ILE A 282 -32.12 18.40 -20.49
C ILE A 282 -33.44 19.03 -20.95
N ARG A 283 -33.65 20.32 -20.68
CA ARG A 283 -34.85 21.06 -21.11
C ARG A 283 -34.98 21.11 -22.64
N THR A 284 -33.86 21.26 -23.33
CA THR A 284 -33.78 21.28 -24.80
C THR A 284 -34.08 19.90 -25.37
N VAL A 285 -33.46 18.85 -24.80
CA VAL A 285 -33.69 17.46 -25.24
C VAL A 285 -35.16 17.07 -25.07
N THR A 286 -35.81 17.49 -23.97
CA THR A 286 -37.25 17.26 -23.75
C THR A 286 -38.12 18.09 -24.70
N ALA A 287 -37.76 19.34 -24.98
CA ALA A 287 -38.53 20.21 -25.88
C ALA A 287 -38.55 19.69 -27.33
N PHE A 288 -37.46 19.07 -27.78
CA PHE A 288 -37.36 18.44 -29.11
C PHE A 288 -37.71 16.94 -29.12
N ASN A 289 -38.18 16.37 -28.00
CA ASN A 289 -38.48 14.94 -27.85
C ASN A 289 -37.31 14.01 -28.26
N GLY A 290 -36.06 14.46 -28.04
CA GLY A 290 -34.83 13.79 -28.51
C GLY A 290 -34.30 12.67 -27.60
N GLN A 291 -35.07 12.26 -26.59
CA GLN A 291 -34.64 11.34 -25.53
C GLN A 291 -34.14 9.99 -26.07
N LYS A 292 -34.86 9.40 -27.03
CA LYS A 292 -34.48 8.11 -27.63
C LYS A 292 -33.13 8.20 -28.37
N LYS A 293 -32.89 9.30 -29.07
CA LYS A 293 -31.66 9.54 -29.83
C LYS A 293 -30.44 9.64 -28.91
N GLU A 294 -30.55 10.39 -27.81
CA GLU A 294 -29.45 10.51 -26.84
C GLU A 294 -29.23 9.21 -26.07
N TYR A 295 -30.28 8.42 -25.80
CA TYR A 295 -30.15 7.08 -25.24
C TYR A 295 -29.32 6.16 -26.15
N GLU A 296 -29.60 6.13 -27.45
CA GLU A 296 -28.83 5.33 -28.41
C GLU A 296 -27.37 5.81 -28.52
N ARG A 297 -27.14 7.12 -28.52
CA ARG A 297 -25.78 7.70 -28.52
C ARG A 297 -24.97 7.28 -27.29
N TYR A 298 -25.60 7.23 -26.12
CA TYR A 298 -24.98 6.73 -24.89
C TYR A 298 -24.74 5.22 -24.94
N ALA A 299 -25.73 4.43 -25.38
CA ALA A 299 -25.63 2.98 -25.52
C ALA A 299 -24.48 2.57 -26.48
N ASN A 300 -24.37 3.26 -27.61
CA ASN A 300 -23.30 3.04 -28.59
C ASN A 300 -21.91 3.32 -27.99
N SER A 301 -21.80 4.38 -27.17
CA SER A 301 -20.53 4.74 -26.51
C SER A 301 -20.14 3.78 -25.39
N LEU A 302 -21.12 3.18 -24.70
CA LEU A 302 -20.89 2.26 -23.59
C LEU A 302 -20.67 0.82 -24.04
N SER A 303 -21.18 0.41 -25.21
CA SER A 303 -21.17 -0.98 -25.71
C SER A 303 -19.83 -1.72 -25.61
N LYS A 304 -18.70 -1.02 -25.80
CA LYS A 304 -17.35 -1.61 -25.79
C LYS A 304 -16.71 -1.66 -24.39
N VAL A 305 -17.16 -0.84 -23.46
CA VAL A 305 -16.60 -0.71 -22.10
C VAL A 305 -16.75 -1.97 -21.25
N PRO A 306 -17.90 -2.68 -21.20
CA PRO A 306 -18.04 -3.88 -20.36
C PRO A 306 -17.14 -5.02 -20.85
N LEU A 307 -16.91 -5.14 -22.17
CA LEU A 307 -16.01 -6.16 -22.73
C LEU A 307 -14.55 -5.95 -22.26
N ILE A 308 -14.11 -4.70 -22.16
CA ILE A 308 -12.79 -4.35 -21.61
C ILE A 308 -12.74 -4.70 -20.11
N GLY A 309 -13.82 -4.44 -19.37
CA GLY A 309 -13.97 -4.83 -17.97
C GLY A 309 -13.87 -6.34 -17.75
N ILE A 310 -14.51 -7.15 -18.61
CA ILE A 310 -14.44 -8.61 -18.56
C ILE A 310 -13.00 -9.09 -18.81
N LYS A 311 -12.32 -8.56 -19.84
CA LYS A 311 -10.90 -8.90 -20.11
C LYS A 311 -10.00 -8.58 -18.93
N LYS A 312 -10.17 -7.40 -18.33
CA LYS A 312 -9.47 -7.01 -17.10
C LYS A 312 -9.77 -7.98 -15.95
N GLY A 313 -11.04 -8.36 -15.77
CA GLY A 313 -11.47 -9.30 -14.73
C GLY A 313 -10.81 -10.66 -14.85
N ILE A 314 -10.72 -11.22 -16.07
CA ILE A 314 -10.04 -12.50 -16.33
C ILE A 314 -8.54 -12.41 -15.96
N ILE A 315 -7.88 -11.31 -16.35
CA ILE A 315 -6.46 -11.09 -16.06
C ILE A 315 -6.21 -10.93 -14.55
N GLN A 316 -7.10 -10.22 -13.86
CA GLN A 316 -7.04 -10.08 -12.41
C GLN A 316 -7.30 -11.43 -11.70
N GLY A 317 -8.23 -12.24 -12.22
CA GLY A 317 -8.46 -13.60 -11.73
C GLY A 317 -7.24 -14.50 -11.88
N LEU A 318 -6.58 -14.47 -13.05
CA LEU A 318 -5.29 -15.15 -13.26
C LEU A 318 -4.22 -14.66 -12.27
N CYS A 319 -4.16 -13.36 -12.00
CA CYS A 319 -3.25 -12.79 -10.98
C CYS A 319 -3.47 -13.41 -9.59
N GLN A 320 -4.74 -13.60 -9.20
CA GLN A 320 -5.08 -14.11 -7.88
C GLN A 320 -4.62 -15.55 -7.68
N ILE A 321 -4.62 -16.36 -8.76
CA ILE A 321 -4.10 -17.73 -8.72
C ILE A 321 -2.61 -17.72 -8.40
N PHE A 322 -1.82 -16.87 -9.07
CA PHE A 322 -0.38 -16.74 -8.79
C PHE A 322 -0.09 -16.18 -7.39
N SER A 323 -0.98 -15.36 -6.82
CA SER A 323 -0.83 -14.84 -5.47
C SER A 323 -1.10 -15.89 -4.39
N ASN A 324 -1.87 -16.94 -4.71
CA ASN A 324 -2.26 -17.99 -3.78
C ASN A 324 -1.39 -19.26 -3.90
N LEU A 325 -0.47 -19.30 -4.87
CA LEU A 325 0.48 -20.39 -5.11
C LEU A 325 1.75 -20.20 -4.27
#